data_AF-A0A959R140-F1
#
_entry.id   AF-A0A959R140-F1
#
_cell.length_a   1.000
_cell.length_b   1.000
_cell.length_c   1.000
_cell.angle_alpha   90.00
_cell.angle_beta   90.00
_cell.angle_gamma   90.00
#
_symmetry.space_group_name_H-M   'P 1'
#
loop_
_entity.id
_entity.type
_entity.pdbx_description
1 polymer ?
#
loop_
_entity_poly.entity_id
_entity_poly.type
_entity_poly.pdbx_seq_one_letter_code
_entity_poly.pdbx_strand_id
1 'polypeptide(L)'
;MNAHFRNGIFLVAWSLFFALACHPTSLPEIDPAENTTGYDASIEVRVLVCDPQTDPQCLEAYGAPGASVYVYLTEEDRDFGEPLYRSGITGGEQGTVRFSALDPGKRFYLSTVYLGEAILSSETAPVNGIAKHEVIFVGQ
;
A
#
# COMPACT_ATOMS: atom_id res chain seq x y z
N MET A 1 -24.65 78.28 29.60
CA MET A 1 -23.77 77.63 30.59
C MET A 1 -24.43 76.35 31.04
N ASN A 2 -23.70 75.23 30.90
CA ASN A 2 -23.78 73.95 31.64
C ASN A 2 -23.47 72.75 30.72
N ALA A 3 -22.19 72.68 30.36
CA ALA A 3 -21.28 71.59 30.69
C ALA A 3 -21.86 70.21 31.06
N HIS A 4 -21.35 69.22 30.30
CA HIS A 4 -20.96 67.87 30.71
C HIS A 4 -22.05 66.95 31.27
N PHE A 5 -22.61 66.11 30.38
CA PHE A 5 -23.15 64.83 30.80
C PHE A 5 -22.69 63.70 29.87
N ARG A 6 -21.72 62.94 30.41
CA ARG A 6 -21.50 61.50 30.21
C ARG A 6 -20.94 61.02 28.86
N ASN A 7 -19.66 61.34 28.67
CA ASN A 7 -18.65 60.40 28.18
C ASN A 7 -18.60 59.15 29.08
N GLY A 8 -19.44 58.15 28.84
CA GLY A 8 -19.44 56.92 29.64
C GLY A 8 -19.91 55.65 28.93
N ILE A 9 -20.32 55.75 27.66
CA ILE A 9 -20.84 54.59 26.90
C ILE A 9 -19.81 54.07 25.89
N PHE A 10 -18.79 54.85 25.55
CA PHE A 10 -17.78 54.48 24.56
C PHE A 10 -16.66 53.56 25.05
N LEU A 11 -16.52 53.32 26.36
CA LEU A 11 -15.41 52.52 26.92
C LEU A 11 -15.78 51.11 27.38
N VAL A 12 -17.05 50.71 27.34
CA VAL A 12 -17.48 49.35 27.71
C VAL A 12 -17.61 48.45 26.47
N ALA A 13 -17.77 49.03 25.29
CA ALA A 13 -17.87 48.28 24.03
C ALA A 13 -16.50 47.78 23.52
N TRP A 14 -15.39 48.33 24.00
CA TRP A 14 -14.03 47.94 23.60
C TRP A 14 -13.40 46.85 24.47
N SER A 15 -13.93 46.61 25.68
CA SER A 15 -13.44 45.56 26.58
C SER A 15 -14.04 44.18 26.33
N LEU A 16 -15.18 44.08 25.62
CA LEU A 16 -15.76 42.79 25.23
C LEU A 16 -15.10 42.14 24.00
N PHE A 17 -14.32 42.89 23.20
CA PHE A 17 -13.66 42.33 22.02
C PHE A 17 -12.33 41.63 22.32
N PHE A 18 -11.68 41.92 23.44
CA PHE A 18 -10.41 41.27 23.81
C PHE A 18 -10.57 39.95 24.57
N ALA A 19 -11.77 39.64 25.08
CA ALA A 19 -12.01 38.40 25.83
C ALA A 19 -12.37 37.19 24.95
N LEU A 20 -12.68 37.39 23.66
CA LEU A 20 -12.95 36.28 22.72
C LEU A 20 -11.71 35.83 21.92
N ALA A 21 -10.59 36.56 21.98
CA ALA A 21 -9.39 36.25 21.20
C ALA A 21 -8.50 35.15 21.82
N CYS A 22 -8.88 34.65 23.00
CA CYS A 22 -8.15 33.60 23.72
C CYS A 22 -9.05 32.38 23.95
N HIS A 23 -9.72 31.90 22.90
CA HIS A 23 -9.97 30.46 22.87
C HIS A 23 -8.65 29.85 22.39
N PRO A 24 -7.97 29.03 23.21
CA PRO A 24 -7.00 28.12 22.63
C PRO A 24 -7.81 27.30 21.64
N THR A 25 -7.63 27.57 20.35
CA THR A 25 -8.00 26.64 19.31
C THR A 25 -7.17 25.42 19.63
N SER A 26 -7.74 24.50 20.40
CA SER A 26 -7.22 23.14 20.45
C SER A 26 -7.27 22.70 19.01
N LEU A 27 -6.11 22.75 18.35
CA LEU A 27 -5.91 22.02 17.11
C LEU A 27 -6.52 20.63 17.37
N PRO A 28 -7.35 20.10 16.46
CA PRO A 28 -7.78 18.73 16.60
C PRO A 28 -6.52 17.92 16.90
N GLU A 29 -6.50 17.27 18.06
CA GLU A 29 -5.44 16.37 18.43
C GLU A 29 -5.44 15.34 17.31
N ILE A 30 -4.48 15.47 16.39
CA ILE A 30 -4.22 14.44 15.40
C ILE A 30 -3.74 13.30 16.27
N ASP A 31 -4.66 12.41 16.62
CA ASP A 31 -4.29 11.13 17.21
C ASP A 31 -3.33 10.48 16.19
N PRO A 32 -2.04 10.31 16.51
CA PRO A 32 -1.13 9.64 15.60
C PRO A 32 -1.55 8.17 15.38
N ALA A 33 -2.51 7.64 16.13
CA ALA A 33 -3.09 6.32 15.91
C ALA A 33 -4.19 6.30 14.82
N GLU A 34 -4.76 7.43 14.42
CA GLU A 34 -5.82 7.48 13.38
C GLU A 34 -5.29 7.91 12.00
N ASN A 35 -3.98 7.74 11.76
CA ASN A 35 -3.36 7.92 10.44
C ASN A 35 -2.61 6.67 9.95
N THR A 36 -3.28 5.52 9.99
CA THR A 36 -2.97 4.36 9.13
C THR A 36 -4.19 3.95 8.31
N THR A 37 -4.96 4.93 7.82
CA THR A 37 -6.01 4.66 6.83
C THR A 37 -5.37 4.50 5.46
N GLY A 38 -5.13 3.25 5.09
CA GLY A 38 -4.95 2.85 3.70
C GLY A 38 -3.52 2.44 3.38
N TYR A 39 -3.37 1.18 2.99
CA TYR A 39 -2.18 0.65 2.34
C TYR A 39 -0.96 0.33 3.23
N ASP A 40 -1.15 -0.43 4.30
CA ASP A 40 -0.06 -1.00 5.11
C ASP A 40 0.26 -2.48 4.78
N ALA A 41 -0.56 -3.10 3.94
CA ALA A 41 -0.33 -4.46 3.49
C ALA A 41 0.72 -4.53 2.37
N SER A 42 1.42 -5.66 2.32
CA SER A 42 2.35 -5.97 1.24
C SER A 42 2.31 -7.43 0.84
N ILE A 43 2.65 -7.69 -0.42
CA ILE A 43 2.84 -9.03 -0.97
C ILE A 43 4.29 -9.12 -1.44
N GLU A 44 5.02 -10.11 -0.95
CA GLU A 44 6.33 -10.51 -1.43
C GLU A 44 6.15 -11.74 -2.32
N VAL A 45 6.51 -11.61 -3.60
CA VAL A 45 6.48 -12.70 -4.57
C VAL A 45 7.91 -13.18 -4.77
N ARG A 46 8.13 -14.48 -4.52
CA ARG A 46 9.37 -15.17 -4.81
C ARG A 46 9.16 -16.08 -6.01
N VAL A 47 9.97 -15.88 -7.05
CA VAL A 47 9.92 -16.68 -8.26
C VAL A 47 11.15 -17.57 -8.29
N LEU A 48 10.90 -18.86 -8.49
CA LEU A 48 11.89 -19.91 -8.49
C LEU A 48 11.86 -20.69 -9.80
N VAL A 49 12.97 -21.34 -10.12
CA VAL A 49 13.11 -22.27 -11.23
C VAL A 49 13.67 -23.59 -10.69
N CYS A 50 13.09 -24.71 -11.11
CA CYS A 50 13.70 -26.03 -10.97
C CYS A 50 13.98 -26.63 -12.35
N ASP A 51 15.06 -27.40 -12.46
CA ASP A 51 15.39 -28.20 -13.64
C ASP A 51 14.98 -29.66 -13.39
N PRO A 52 13.94 -30.18 -14.06
CA PRO A 52 13.46 -31.54 -13.84
C PRO A 52 14.44 -32.61 -14.36
N GLN A 53 15.42 -32.26 -15.19
CA GLN A 53 16.45 -33.20 -15.65
C GLN A 53 17.42 -33.54 -14.53
N THR A 54 17.78 -32.55 -13.70
CA THR A 54 18.69 -32.74 -12.57
C THR A 54 17.96 -33.01 -11.26
N ASP A 55 16.77 -32.44 -11.10
CA ASP A 55 15.93 -32.58 -9.90
C ASP A 55 14.44 -32.75 -10.27
N PRO A 56 14.01 -33.99 -10.54
CA PRO A 56 12.62 -34.29 -10.92
C PRO A 56 11.57 -33.95 -9.86
N GLN A 57 12.00 -33.74 -8.60
CA GLN A 57 11.11 -33.44 -7.48
C GLN A 57 11.10 -31.97 -7.09
N CYS A 58 11.91 -31.13 -7.76
CA CYS A 58 12.04 -29.69 -7.47
C CYS A 58 12.32 -29.41 -5.97
N LEU A 59 13.16 -30.24 -5.35
CA LEU A 59 13.68 -30.05 -3.99
C LEU A 59 14.72 -28.91 -3.93
N GLU A 60 15.47 -28.71 -5.01
CA GLU A 60 16.44 -27.64 -5.21
C GLU A 60 15.93 -26.68 -6.28
N ALA A 61 15.28 -25.62 -5.82
CA ALA A 61 14.80 -24.54 -6.68
C ALA A 61 15.62 -23.26 -6.45
N TYR A 62 15.98 -22.58 -7.53
CA TYR A 62 16.84 -21.39 -7.51
C TYR A 62 16.03 -20.13 -7.84
N GLY A 63 16.45 -18.98 -7.34
CA GLY A 63 15.79 -17.72 -7.65
C GLY A 63 15.79 -17.40 -9.14
N ALA A 64 14.67 -16.88 -9.65
CA ALA A 64 14.49 -16.46 -11.03
C ALA A 64 14.59 -14.93 -11.13
N PRO A 65 15.78 -14.30 -11.10
CA PRO A 65 15.91 -12.86 -11.33
C PRO A 65 15.48 -12.50 -12.76
N GLY A 66 14.78 -11.38 -12.92
CA GLY A 66 14.28 -10.93 -14.22
C GLY A 66 12.88 -11.44 -14.59
N ALA A 67 12.23 -12.24 -13.74
CA ALA A 67 10.83 -12.60 -13.92
C ALA A 67 9.93 -11.37 -13.75
N SER A 68 8.95 -11.21 -14.63
CA SER A 68 7.94 -10.16 -14.55
C SER A 68 6.78 -10.63 -13.71
N VAL A 69 6.35 -9.82 -12.75
CA VAL A 69 5.17 -10.10 -11.92
C VAL A 69 4.18 -8.96 -12.10
N TYR A 70 2.98 -9.31 -12.54
CA TYR A 70 1.84 -8.41 -12.75
C TYR A 70 0.78 -8.69 -11.71
N VAL A 71 0.23 -7.63 -11.13
CA VAL A 71 -0.79 -7.68 -10.08
C VAL A 71 -2.06 -7.02 -10.62
N TYR A 72 -3.19 -7.68 -10.41
CA TYR A 72 -4.52 -7.26 -10.85
C TYR A 72 -5.50 -7.27 -9.68
N LEU A 73 -6.53 -6.43 -9.75
CA LEU A 73 -7.58 -6.36 -8.73
C LEU A 73 -8.68 -7.42 -8.94
N THR A 74 -8.90 -7.83 -10.18
CA THR A 74 -9.86 -8.88 -10.54
C THR A 74 -9.22 -9.96 -11.39
N GLU A 75 -9.89 -11.11 -11.47
CA GLU A 75 -9.50 -12.21 -12.34
C GLU A 75 -9.67 -11.86 -13.82
N GLU A 76 -10.75 -11.15 -14.15
CA GLU A 76 -11.05 -10.69 -15.50
C GLU A 76 -9.92 -9.80 -16.04
N ASP A 77 -9.46 -8.82 -15.24
CA ASP A 77 -8.38 -7.93 -15.64
C ASP A 77 -7.06 -8.69 -15.89
N ARG A 78 -6.81 -9.76 -15.14
CA ARG A 78 -5.63 -10.62 -15.35
C ARG A 78 -5.74 -11.39 -16.66
N ASP A 79 -6.91 -11.96 -16.93
CA ASP A 79 -7.13 -12.86 -18.07
C ASP A 79 -7.24 -12.10 -19.40
N PHE A 80 -7.77 -10.87 -19.38
CA PHE A 80 -7.90 -10.00 -20.57
C PHE A 80 -6.83 -8.91 -20.66
N GLY A 81 -6.02 -8.73 -19.61
CA GLY A 81 -4.80 -7.92 -19.62
C GLY A 81 -4.94 -6.49 -19.11
N GLU A 82 -6.15 -5.97 -18.88
CA GLU A 82 -6.37 -4.62 -18.34
C GLU A 82 -7.65 -4.51 -17.49
N PRO A 83 -7.66 -3.63 -16.47
CA PRO A 83 -6.56 -2.79 -15.98
C PRO A 83 -5.53 -3.51 -15.10
N LEU A 84 -4.24 -3.27 -15.40
CA LEU A 84 -3.13 -3.66 -14.53
C LEU A 84 -3.09 -2.77 -13.27
N TYR A 85 -2.98 -3.38 -12.09
CA TYR A 85 -2.89 -2.65 -10.82
C TYR A 85 -1.44 -2.25 -10.50
N ARG A 86 -0.52 -3.22 -10.48
CA ARG A 86 0.92 -3.00 -10.24
C ARG A 86 1.75 -4.00 -11.04
N SER A 87 3.00 -3.66 -11.31
CA SER A 87 3.97 -4.59 -11.90
C SER A 87 5.35 -4.41 -11.31
N GLY A 88 6.15 -5.47 -11.34
CA GLY A 88 7.53 -5.45 -10.88
C GLY A 88 8.35 -6.56 -11.52
N ILE A 89 9.68 -6.45 -11.39
CA ILE A 89 10.63 -7.45 -11.86
C ILE A 89 11.34 -8.03 -10.64
N THR A 90 11.49 -9.35 -10.59
CA THR A 90 12.24 -10.01 -9.52
C THR A 90 13.73 -9.68 -9.61
N GLY A 91 14.35 -9.49 -8.43
CA GLY A 91 15.77 -9.18 -8.32
C GLY A 91 16.50 -10.10 -7.35
N GLY A 92 17.83 -9.97 -7.35
CA GLY A 92 18.73 -10.72 -6.46
C GLY A 92 18.77 -12.22 -6.71
N GLU A 93 19.64 -12.91 -5.98
CA GLU A 93 19.78 -14.38 -6.08
C GLU A 93 18.54 -15.14 -5.60
N GLN A 94 17.69 -14.50 -4.81
CA GLN A 94 16.46 -15.11 -4.28
C GLN A 94 15.28 -15.00 -5.25
N GLY A 95 15.37 -14.19 -6.31
CA GLY A 95 14.29 -14.01 -7.28
C GLY A 95 13.04 -13.37 -6.69
N THR A 96 13.19 -12.33 -5.86
CA THR A 96 12.07 -11.73 -5.12
C THR A 96 11.66 -10.37 -5.65
N VAL A 97 10.37 -10.04 -5.53
CA VAL A 97 9.81 -8.71 -5.73
C VAL A 97 8.77 -8.44 -4.63
N ARG A 98 8.70 -7.20 -4.15
CA ARG A 98 7.73 -6.82 -3.11
C ARG A 98 6.85 -5.67 -3.58
N PHE A 99 5.54 -5.88 -3.44
CA PHE A 99 4.52 -4.88 -3.66
C PHE A 99 4.04 -4.37 -2.31
N SER A 100 4.35 -3.12 -1.99
CA SER A 100 3.88 -2.45 -0.78
C SER A 100 2.74 -1.50 -1.12
N ALA A 101 2.13 -0.97 -0.07
CA ALA A 101 0.98 -0.09 -0.20
C ALA A 101 -0.19 -0.77 -0.93
N LEU A 102 -0.59 -1.94 -0.43
CA LEU A 102 -1.73 -2.71 -0.91
C LEU A 102 -2.91 -2.60 0.06
N ASP A 103 -4.13 -2.67 -0.48
CA ASP A 103 -5.33 -2.67 0.34
C ASP A 103 -5.34 -3.92 1.24
N PRO A 104 -5.36 -3.78 2.57
CA PRO A 104 -5.34 -4.90 3.49
C PRO A 104 -6.56 -5.81 3.30
N GLY A 105 -6.36 -7.13 3.37
CA GLY A 105 -7.42 -8.13 3.27
C GLY A 105 -8.02 -8.30 1.87
N LYS A 106 -7.57 -7.53 0.87
CA LYS A 106 -7.99 -7.75 -0.53
C LYS A 106 -7.24 -8.91 -1.15
N ARG A 107 -7.95 -9.67 -1.98
CA ARG A 107 -7.37 -10.64 -2.89
C ARG A 107 -6.85 -9.93 -4.13
N PHE A 108 -5.64 -10.29 -4.53
CA PHE A 108 -4.98 -9.84 -5.74
C PHE A 108 -4.74 -11.04 -6.65
N TYR A 109 -4.82 -10.80 -7.95
CA TYR A 109 -4.59 -11.81 -8.97
C TYR A 109 -3.23 -11.54 -9.60
N LEU A 110 -2.42 -12.57 -9.75
CA LEU A 110 -1.02 -12.46 -10.16
C LEU A 110 -0.85 -13.16 -11.51
N SER A 111 -0.09 -12.54 -12.41
CA SER A 111 0.50 -13.20 -13.58
C SER A 111 2.01 -13.06 -13.48
N THR A 112 2.70 -14.19 -13.40
CA THR A 112 4.16 -14.23 -13.36
C THR A 112 4.68 -14.77 -14.67
N VAL A 113 5.58 -14.04 -15.31
CA VAL A 113 6.16 -14.39 -16.60
C VAL A 113 7.68 -14.52 -16.47
N TYR A 114 8.21 -15.67 -16.86
CA TYR A 114 9.64 -15.92 -16.89
C TYR A 114 10.00 -16.68 -18.16
N LEU A 115 10.98 -16.17 -18.92
CA LEU A 115 11.44 -16.75 -20.19
C LEU A 115 10.32 -17.10 -21.20
N GLY A 116 9.23 -16.34 -21.18
CA GLY A 116 8.09 -16.52 -22.09
C GLY A 116 7.01 -17.48 -21.59
N GLU A 117 7.23 -18.17 -20.47
CA GLU A 117 6.21 -18.95 -19.78
C GLU A 117 5.47 -18.09 -18.76
N ALA A 118 4.16 -18.33 -18.60
CA ALA A 118 3.31 -17.59 -17.68
C ALA A 118 2.62 -18.53 -16.67
N ILE A 119 2.63 -18.15 -15.40
CA ILE A 119 1.90 -18.82 -14.31
C ILE A 119 0.92 -17.81 -13.71
N LEU A 120 -0.35 -18.20 -13.63
CA LEU A 120 -1.41 -17.40 -13.04
C LEU A 120 -1.69 -17.89 -11.62
N SER A 121 -1.83 -16.95 -10.68
CA SER A 121 -2.14 -17.27 -9.29
C SER A 121 -2.97 -16.15 -8.65
N SER A 122 -3.26 -16.28 -7.36
CA SER A 122 -3.88 -15.22 -6.56
C SER A 122 -3.35 -15.28 -5.14
N GLU A 123 -3.24 -14.12 -4.49
CA GLU A 123 -2.79 -14.01 -3.12
C GLU A 123 -3.62 -12.96 -2.37
N THR A 124 -3.86 -13.17 -1.08
CA THR A 124 -4.58 -12.19 -0.25
C THR A 124 -3.58 -11.38 0.56
N ALA A 125 -3.60 -10.05 0.39
CA ALA A 125 -2.75 -9.20 1.19
C ALA A 125 -3.17 -9.27 2.67
N PRO A 126 -2.21 -9.34 3.61
CA PRO A 126 -2.53 -9.45 5.02
C PRO A 126 -3.07 -8.13 5.55
N VAL A 127 -3.79 -8.14 6.67
CA VAL A 127 -4.34 -6.91 7.24
C VAL A 127 -3.24 -6.01 7.83
N ASN A 128 -2.16 -6.59 8.35
CA ASN A 128 -1.02 -5.86 8.93
C ASN A 128 0.27 -6.68 8.70
N GLY A 129 0.90 -6.57 7.52
CA GLY A 129 2.18 -7.25 7.29
C GLY A 129 2.50 -7.62 5.84
N ILE A 130 3.13 -8.79 5.68
CA ILE A 130 3.61 -9.31 4.40
C ILE A 130 2.99 -10.68 4.13
N ALA A 131 2.23 -10.82 3.04
CA ALA A 131 1.91 -12.12 2.48
C ALA A 131 3.06 -12.58 1.59
N LYS A 132 3.47 -13.84 1.73
CA LYS A 132 4.53 -14.43 0.92
C LYS A 132 3.92 -15.38 -0.08
N HIS A 133 4.20 -15.14 -1.35
CA HIS A 133 3.73 -15.94 -2.46
C HIS A 133 4.92 -16.54 -3.18
N GLU A 134 4.90 -17.84 -3.43
CA GLU A 134 5.98 -18.53 -4.16
C GLU A 134 5.44 -19.09 -5.47
N VAL A 135 6.19 -18.85 -6.55
CA VAL A 135 5.90 -19.32 -7.90
C VAL A 135 7.11 -20.12 -8.38
N ILE A 136 6.89 -21.36 -8.80
CA ILE A 136 7.95 -22.24 -9.27
C ILE A 136 7.71 -22.54 -10.75
N PHE A 137 8.69 -22.20 -11.59
CA PHE A 137 8.76 -22.64 -12.99
C PHE A 137 9.53 -23.95 -13.07
N VAL A 138 8.98 -24.90 -13.81
CA VAL A 138 9.66 -26.16 -14.12
C VAL A 138 10.28 -25.99 -15.50
N GLY A 139 11.62 -25.90 -15.56
CA GLY A 139 12.35 -25.78 -16.82
C GLY A 139 12.04 -26.96 -17.74
N GLN A 140 11.93 -26.71 -19.04
CA GLN A 140 11.73 -27.76 -20.05
C GLN A 140 13.07 -28.33 -20.55
#